data_AF-A0A5Y6FPR4-F1
#
_entry.id   AF-A0A5Y6FPR4-F1
#
_cell.length_a   1.000
_cell.length_b   1.000
_cell.length_c   1.000
_cell.angle_alpha   90.00
_cell.angle_beta   90.00
_cell.angle_gamma   90.00
#
_symmetry.space_group_name_H-M   'P 1'
#
loop_
_entity.id
_entity.type
_entity.pdbx_description
1 polymer ?
#
loop_
_entity_poly.entity_id
_entity_poly.type
_entity_poly.pdbx_seq_one_letter_code
_entity_poly.pdbx_strand_id
1 'polypeptide(L)'
;IRKVKAFYRKDESDPRAFIVDELSEETIIRWEEFYDSVIQDRTARSIKVAYLSGPNPENDLTEMTDMGLLPENIWAFESDAKIYNEAVISALSSKFPFIKLIKANVGDFFEVSPQKFDLIYLDFCGPLPSKKAGQKTLKAITSILKYHALSPLGVMITNVSLPSKEQNANEHKNIVNLVASYLYPKSTLESNNPEWNCTDGAISEGYSLDEWHKKVECEIEDFYGQYITR
;
A
#
# COMPACT_ATOMS: atom_id res chain seq x y z
N ILE A 1 -24.96 3.03 -5.52
CA ILE A 1 -25.37 3.24 -6.93
C ILE A 1 -26.34 4.42 -7.14
N ARG A 2 -27.36 4.60 -6.28
CA ARG A 2 -28.36 5.69 -6.37
C ARG A 2 -27.76 7.11 -6.43
N LYS A 3 -26.72 7.39 -5.63
CA LYS A 3 -26.01 8.69 -5.66
C LYS A 3 -25.38 8.99 -7.02
N VAL A 4 -24.82 7.97 -7.68
CA VAL A 4 -24.21 8.09 -9.02
C VAL A 4 -25.30 8.36 -10.07
N LYS A 5 -26.44 7.67 -9.98
CA LYS A 5 -27.62 7.94 -10.84
C LYS A 5 -28.14 9.36 -10.67
N ALA A 6 -28.28 9.82 -9.43
CA ALA A 6 -28.68 11.20 -9.15
C ALA A 6 -27.65 12.22 -9.66
N PHE A 7 -26.35 11.91 -9.60
CA PHE A 7 -25.29 12.79 -10.10
C PHE A 7 -25.40 12.99 -11.62
N TYR A 8 -25.49 11.91 -12.40
CA TYR A 8 -25.59 12.01 -13.87
C TYR A 8 -26.90 12.63 -14.34
N ARG A 9 -27.98 12.50 -13.56
CA ARG A 9 -29.26 13.19 -13.86
C ARG A 9 -29.24 14.70 -13.62
N LYS A 10 -28.24 15.23 -12.91
CA LYS A 10 -28.16 16.69 -12.65
C LYS A 10 -27.74 17.48 -13.89
N ASP A 11 -27.11 16.83 -14.86
CA ASP A 11 -26.67 17.45 -16.11
C ASP A 11 -27.29 16.70 -17.29
N GLU A 12 -28.39 17.25 -17.82
CA GLU A 12 -29.09 16.68 -18.98
C GLU A 12 -28.25 16.69 -20.26
N SER A 13 -27.14 17.45 -20.29
CA SER A 13 -26.19 17.44 -21.41
C SER A 13 -25.18 16.29 -21.34
N ASP A 14 -25.09 15.58 -20.22
CA ASP A 14 -24.21 14.42 -20.09
C ASP A 14 -24.79 13.24 -20.88
N PRO A 15 -24.07 12.70 -21.88
CA PRO A 15 -24.55 11.58 -22.69
C PRO A 15 -24.82 10.31 -21.86
N ARG A 16 -24.27 10.22 -20.64
CA ARG A 16 -24.51 9.11 -19.71
C ARG A 16 -25.84 9.24 -18.98
N ALA A 17 -26.48 10.41 -18.94
CA ALA A 17 -27.77 10.61 -18.28
C ALA A 17 -28.83 9.62 -18.82
N PHE A 18 -28.87 9.44 -20.15
CA PHE A 18 -29.73 8.46 -20.82
C PHE A 18 -29.42 7.01 -20.41
N ILE A 19 -28.13 6.66 -20.25
CA ILE A 19 -27.70 5.30 -19.86
C ILE A 19 -28.17 4.96 -18.44
N VAL A 20 -28.24 5.93 -17.53
CA VAL A 20 -28.66 5.64 -16.15
C VAL A 20 -30.17 5.50 -15.98
N ASP A 21 -30.95 5.92 -16.97
CA ASP A 21 -32.40 5.73 -16.98
C ASP A 21 -32.81 4.32 -17.42
N GLU A 22 -31.94 3.60 -18.14
CA GLU A 22 -32.09 2.18 -18.47
C GLU A 22 -31.93 1.26 -17.23
N LEU A 23 -31.37 1.79 -16.14
CA LEU A 23 -31.23 1.06 -14.87
C LEU A 23 -32.55 1.07 -14.09
N SER A 24 -33.27 -0.05 -14.20
CA SER A 24 -34.50 -0.29 -13.43
C SER A 24 -34.26 -0.30 -11.92
N GLU A 25 -35.27 0.12 -11.15
CA GLU A 25 -35.18 0.10 -9.69
C GLU A 25 -34.99 -1.31 -9.14
N GLU A 26 -35.56 -2.34 -9.78
CA GLU A 26 -35.32 -3.74 -9.42
C GLU A 26 -33.85 -4.14 -9.56
N THR A 27 -33.21 -3.72 -10.66
CA THR A 27 -31.77 -3.99 -10.87
C THR A 27 -30.92 -3.29 -9.80
N ILE A 28 -31.28 -2.05 -9.45
CA ILE A 28 -30.61 -1.29 -8.40
C ILE A 28 -30.73 -2.00 -7.05
N ILE A 29 -31.93 -2.43 -6.66
CA ILE A 29 -32.18 -3.14 -5.40
C ILE A 29 -31.37 -4.43 -5.36
N ARG A 30 -31.41 -5.24 -6.42
CA ARG A 30 -30.63 -6.48 -6.50
C ARG A 30 -29.13 -6.24 -6.37
N TRP A 31 -28.61 -5.13 -6.91
CA TRP A 31 -27.20 -4.77 -6.77
C TRP A 31 -26.87 -4.33 -5.34
N GLU A 32 -27.76 -3.55 -4.69
CA GLU A 32 -27.60 -3.13 -3.29
C GLU A 32 -27.61 -4.33 -2.35
N GLU A 33 -28.56 -5.26 -2.52
CA GLU A 33 -28.61 -6.51 -1.76
C GLU A 33 -27.36 -7.39 -1.97
N PHE A 34 -26.90 -7.50 -3.23
CA PHE A 34 -25.65 -8.21 -3.51
C PHE A 34 -24.45 -7.51 -2.87
N TYR A 35 -24.36 -6.18 -2.98
CA TYR A 35 -23.29 -5.40 -2.37
C TYR A 35 -23.24 -5.60 -0.86
N ASP A 36 -24.37 -5.50 -0.17
CA ASP A 36 -24.48 -5.72 1.28
C ASP A 36 -24.17 -7.17 1.67
N SER A 37 -24.44 -8.14 0.79
CA SER A 37 -24.07 -9.55 1.04
C SER A 37 -22.54 -9.79 0.95
N VAL A 38 -21.82 -8.95 0.19
CA VAL A 38 -20.36 -9.06 -0.02
C VAL A 38 -19.61 -8.16 0.96
N ILE A 39 -20.12 -6.95 1.20
CA ILE A 39 -19.55 -5.94 2.07
C ILE A 39 -20.28 -5.97 3.40
N GLN A 40 -19.61 -6.53 4.39
CA GLN A 40 -20.14 -6.64 5.74
C GLN A 40 -19.64 -5.48 6.60
N ASP A 41 -20.53 -4.91 7.41
CA ASP A 41 -20.13 -3.99 8.45
C ASP A 41 -19.14 -4.67 9.40
N ARG A 42 -17.98 -4.03 9.59
CA ARG A 42 -16.92 -4.51 10.46
C ARG A 42 -16.79 -3.58 11.66
N THR A 43 -16.64 -4.17 12.83
CA THR A 43 -16.24 -3.42 14.03
C THR A 43 -14.74 -3.52 14.17
N ALA A 44 -14.10 -2.58 14.87
CA ALA A 44 -12.65 -2.64 15.13
C ALA A 44 -12.20 -4.01 15.66
N ARG A 45 -13.03 -4.63 16.51
CA ARG A 45 -12.77 -5.95 17.11
C ARG A 45 -12.75 -7.10 16.09
N SER A 46 -13.41 -6.97 14.94
CA SER A 46 -13.45 -8.00 13.90
C SER A 46 -12.40 -7.83 12.79
N ILE A 47 -11.64 -6.73 12.82
CA ILE A 47 -10.56 -6.43 11.87
C ILE A 47 -9.35 -7.32 12.18
N LYS A 48 -8.87 -8.03 11.15
CA LYS A 48 -7.61 -8.80 11.20
C LYS A 48 -6.46 -7.99 10.61
N VAL A 49 -5.37 -7.88 11.37
CA VAL A 49 -4.20 -7.09 10.98
C VAL A 49 -2.96 -7.95 10.83
N ALA A 50 -2.21 -7.76 9.75
CA ALA A 50 -0.85 -8.23 9.61
C ALA A 50 0.10 -7.03 9.63
N TYR A 51 1.18 -7.10 10.41
CA TYR A 51 2.22 -6.06 10.39
C TYR A 51 3.63 -6.59 10.59
N LEU A 52 4.63 -5.77 10.25
CA LEU A 52 6.05 -6.06 10.52
C LEU A 52 6.42 -5.59 11.93
N SER A 53 6.81 -6.54 12.79
CA SER A 53 7.02 -6.32 14.23
C SER A 53 8.24 -5.45 14.55
N GLY A 54 9.36 -5.71 13.87
CA GLY A 54 10.66 -5.28 14.37
C GLY A 54 10.94 -5.77 15.81
N PRO A 55 11.92 -5.16 16.51
CA PRO A 55 12.35 -5.59 17.84
C PRO A 55 11.37 -5.23 18.98
N ASN A 56 10.49 -4.25 18.79
CA ASN A 56 9.58 -3.77 19.84
C ASN A 56 8.11 -3.78 19.39
N PRO A 57 7.46 -4.96 19.39
CA PRO A 57 6.06 -5.07 18.98
C PRO A 57 5.07 -4.33 19.88
N GLU A 58 5.43 -4.02 21.13
CA GLU A 58 4.48 -3.53 22.14
C GLU A 58 3.89 -2.16 21.81
N ASN A 59 4.68 -1.29 21.17
CA ASN A 59 4.24 0.06 20.82
C ASN A 59 3.10 0.01 19.79
N ASP A 60 3.31 -0.66 18.66
CA ASP A 60 2.31 -0.78 17.60
C ASP A 60 1.06 -1.53 18.08
N LEU A 61 1.23 -2.53 18.95
CA LEU A 61 0.09 -3.24 19.55
C LEU A 61 -0.73 -2.36 20.48
N THR A 62 -0.08 -1.49 21.25
CA THR A 62 -0.77 -0.54 22.12
C THR A 62 -1.66 0.37 21.30
N GLU A 63 -1.09 1.00 20.28
CA GLU A 63 -1.85 1.87 19.37
C GLU A 63 -3.03 1.14 18.73
N MET A 64 -2.81 -0.07 18.18
CA MET A 64 -3.89 -0.84 17.57
C MET A 64 -4.99 -1.23 18.55
N THR A 65 -4.63 -1.67 19.76
CA THR A 65 -5.60 -2.13 20.76
C THR A 65 -6.38 -0.99 21.40
N ASP A 66 -5.76 0.19 21.54
CA ASP A 66 -6.42 1.41 21.99
C ASP A 66 -7.47 1.89 20.97
N MET A 67 -7.28 1.58 19.68
CA MET A 67 -8.30 1.76 18.63
C MET A 67 -9.42 0.69 18.64
N GLY A 68 -9.39 -0.25 19.59
CA GLY A 68 -10.41 -1.27 19.79
C GLY A 68 -10.19 -2.57 19.02
N LEU A 69 -9.01 -2.77 18.41
CA LEU A 69 -8.64 -4.05 17.81
C LEU A 69 -8.39 -5.08 18.92
N LEU A 70 -8.72 -6.34 18.61
CA LEU A 70 -8.41 -7.45 19.49
C LEU A 70 -6.95 -7.90 19.28
N PRO A 71 -6.14 -8.05 20.34
CA PRO A 71 -4.78 -8.61 20.22
C PRO A 71 -4.74 -9.94 19.48
N GLU A 72 -5.78 -10.78 19.67
CA GLU A 72 -5.93 -12.08 19.01
C GLU A 72 -6.11 -11.95 17.50
N ASN A 73 -6.54 -10.78 17.01
CA ASN A 73 -6.68 -10.47 15.61
C ASN A 73 -5.48 -9.70 15.03
N ILE A 74 -4.35 -9.68 15.74
CA ILE A 74 -3.11 -9.08 15.25
C ILE A 74 -2.06 -10.16 15.01
N TRP A 75 -1.47 -10.15 13.82
CA TRP A 75 -0.38 -11.02 13.40
C TRP A 75 0.86 -10.17 13.15
N ALA A 76 1.89 -10.43 13.94
CA ALA A 76 3.17 -9.76 13.87
C ALA A 76 4.18 -10.67 13.16
N PHE A 77 4.86 -10.15 12.14
CA PHE A 77 5.84 -10.89 11.37
C PHE A 77 7.26 -10.38 11.66
N GLU A 78 8.17 -11.30 11.96
CA GLU A 78 9.59 -11.03 12.06
C GLU A 78 10.38 -12.18 11.42
N SER A 79 11.29 -11.85 10.50
CA SER A 79 12.05 -12.83 9.74
C SER A 79 13.45 -13.08 10.31
N ASP A 80 14.04 -12.09 10.98
CA ASP A 80 15.33 -12.23 11.63
C ASP A 80 15.20 -13.03 12.92
N ALA A 81 15.99 -14.10 13.04
CA ALA A 81 15.88 -15.02 14.16
C ALA A 81 16.25 -14.39 15.51
N LYS A 82 17.17 -13.42 15.52
CA LYS A 82 17.59 -12.75 16.75
C LYS A 82 16.53 -11.74 17.18
N ILE A 83 16.07 -10.90 16.25
CA ILE A 83 15.00 -9.91 16.51
C ILE A 83 13.70 -10.62 16.93
N TYR A 84 13.36 -11.74 16.28
CA TYR A 84 12.20 -12.54 16.68
C TYR A 84 12.28 -13.00 18.14
N ASN A 85 13.43 -13.50 18.58
CA ASN A 85 13.59 -13.96 19.97
C ASN A 85 13.49 -12.79 20.96
N GLU A 86 14.05 -11.63 20.62
CA GLU A 86 13.92 -10.40 21.42
C GLU A 86 12.45 -9.96 21.51
N ALA A 87 11.73 -9.95 20.37
CA ALA A 87 10.31 -9.62 20.30
C ALA A 87 9.43 -10.59 21.11
N VAL A 88 9.74 -11.90 21.10
CA VAL A 88 9.02 -12.90 21.92
C VAL A 88 9.23 -12.65 23.42
N ILE A 89 10.46 -12.39 23.85
CA ILE A 89 10.76 -12.09 25.26
C ILE A 89 10.05 -10.80 25.70
N SER A 90 10.08 -9.77 24.85
CA SER A 90 9.37 -8.51 25.08
C SER A 90 7.85 -8.74 25.18
N ALA A 91 7.26 -9.49 24.25
CA ALA A 91 5.83 -9.76 24.24
C ALA A 91 5.37 -10.55 25.48
N LEU A 92 6.12 -11.59 25.88
CA LEU A 92 5.80 -12.41 27.07
C LEU A 92 5.86 -11.61 28.38
N SER A 93 6.67 -10.56 28.44
CA SER A 93 6.78 -9.67 29.59
C SER A 93 5.86 -8.44 29.51
N SER A 94 5.14 -8.27 28.41
CA SER A 94 4.24 -7.14 28.14
C SER A 94 2.79 -7.43 28.55
N LYS A 95 1.91 -6.45 28.32
CA LYS A 95 0.44 -6.61 28.43
C LYS A 95 -0.18 -7.52 27.36
N PHE A 96 0.59 -7.98 26.36
CA PHE A 96 0.11 -8.80 25.24
C PHE A 96 0.79 -10.16 25.13
N PRO A 97 0.71 -11.04 26.15
CA PRO A 97 1.43 -12.32 26.15
C PRO A 97 0.92 -13.31 25.09
N PHE A 98 -0.26 -13.08 24.51
CA PHE A 98 -0.90 -13.98 23.53
C PHE A 98 -0.79 -13.50 22.07
N ILE A 99 0.06 -12.52 21.78
CA ILE A 99 0.25 -12.09 20.39
C ILE A 99 0.75 -13.23 19.49
N LYS A 100 0.21 -13.28 18.28
CA LYS A 100 0.70 -14.15 17.21
C LYS A 100 1.94 -13.55 16.57
N LEU A 101 3.11 -13.87 17.12
CA LEU A 101 4.41 -13.59 16.50
C LEU A 101 4.79 -14.74 15.56
N ILE A 102 4.99 -14.44 14.28
CA ILE A 102 5.30 -15.41 13.23
C ILE A 102 6.73 -15.21 12.76
N LYS A 103 7.57 -16.24 12.96
CA LYS A 103 8.96 -16.26 12.50
C LYS A 103 9.06 -16.56 11.00
N ALA A 104 8.67 -15.62 10.16
CA ALA A 104 8.72 -15.76 8.71
C ALA A 104 8.76 -14.41 8.01
N ASN A 105 9.21 -14.40 6.75
CA ASN A 105 8.90 -13.28 5.87
C ASN A 105 7.39 -13.28 5.56
N VAL A 106 6.75 -12.11 5.66
CA VAL A 106 5.31 -11.97 5.44
C VAL A 106 4.87 -12.46 4.05
N GLY A 107 5.69 -12.25 3.02
CA GLY A 107 5.41 -12.70 1.65
C GLY A 107 5.41 -14.22 1.52
N ASP A 108 6.31 -14.91 2.22
CA ASP A 108 6.40 -16.37 2.21
C ASP A 108 5.24 -17.01 3.01
N PHE A 109 4.75 -16.33 4.06
CA PHE A 109 3.56 -16.79 4.79
C PHE A 109 2.32 -16.86 3.89
N PHE A 110 2.11 -15.86 3.03
CA PHE A 110 0.95 -15.85 2.11
C PHE A 110 1.04 -16.92 1.02
N GLU A 111 2.23 -17.44 0.71
CA GLU A 111 2.37 -18.55 -0.24
C GLU A 111 1.78 -19.86 0.29
N VAL A 112 1.76 -20.02 1.62
CA VAL A 112 1.37 -21.28 2.28
C VAL A 112 0.10 -21.17 3.12
N SER A 113 -0.35 -19.96 3.43
CA SER A 113 -1.50 -19.70 4.30
C SER A 113 -2.64 -19.04 3.52
N PRO A 114 -3.88 -19.57 3.58
CA PRO A 114 -5.05 -18.95 2.97
C PRO A 114 -5.61 -17.79 3.82
N GLN A 115 -4.89 -17.36 4.88
CA GLN A 115 -5.38 -16.33 5.79
C GLN A 115 -5.48 -14.98 5.08
N LYS A 116 -6.66 -14.36 5.20
CA LYS A 116 -6.93 -13.00 4.75
C LYS A 116 -6.91 -12.00 5.89
N PHE A 117 -6.53 -10.78 5.58
CA PHE A 117 -6.39 -9.65 6.48
C PHE A 117 -7.19 -8.46 5.98
N ASP A 118 -7.80 -7.73 6.90
CA ASP A 118 -8.51 -6.49 6.60
C ASP A 118 -7.55 -5.32 6.53
N LEU A 119 -6.43 -5.39 7.27
CA LEU A 119 -5.34 -4.42 7.22
C LEU A 119 -4.00 -5.15 7.12
N ILE A 120 -3.15 -4.72 6.20
CA ILE A 120 -1.75 -5.14 6.14
C ILE A 120 -0.88 -3.89 6.23
N TYR A 121 -0.11 -3.74 7.30
CA TYR A 121 0.80 -2.63 7.53
C TYR A 121 2.27 -3.06 7.36
N LEU A 122 2.94 -2.52 6.35
CA LEU A 122 4.32 -2.90 6.01
C LEU A 122 5.23 -1.68 6.05
N ASP A 123 5.95 -1.52 7.15
CA ASP A 123 6.99 -0.51 7.24
C ASP A 123 8.33 -1.06 6.72
N PHE A 124 8.57 -0.95 5.41
CA PHE A 124 9.83 -1.41 4.85
C PHE A 124 10.90 -0.32 4.97
N CYS A 125 11.98 -0.64 5.68
CA CYS A 125 13.17 0.23 5.74
C CYS A 125 13.99 0.24 4.43
N GLY A 126 13.55 -0.45 3.37
CA GLY A 126 14.26 -0.58 2.10
C GLY A 126 13.47 -0.04 0.90
N PRO A 127 14.14 0.14 -0.27
CA PRO A 127 13.45 0.55 -1.49
C PRO A 127 12.44 -0.47 -1.97
N LEU A 128 11.48 0.02 -2.77
CA LEU A 128 10.49 -0.83 -3.43
C LEU A 128 11.18 -1.91 -4.28
N PRO A 129 12.06 -1.57 -5.25
CA PRO A 129 12.94 -2.54 -5.91
C PRO A 129 14.23 -2.75 -5.10
N SER A 130 14.19 -3.64 -4.11
CA SER A 130 15.39 -4.02 -3.34
C SER A 130 16.03 -5.32 -3.85
N LYS A 131 17.36 -5.30 -4.03
CA LYS A 131 18.18 -6.49 -4.36
C LYS A 131 18.75 -7.17 -3.11
N LYS A 132 18.70 -6.53 -1.94
CA LYS A 132 19.36 -7.01 -0.73
C LYS A 132 18.67 -8.28 -0.22
N ALA A 133 19.44 -9.35 -0.02
CA ALA A 133 18.96 -10.58 0.58
C ALA A 133 18.39 -10.27 1.98
N GLY A 134 17.07 -10.31 2.12
CA GLY A 134 16.34 -10.00 3.36
C GLY A 134 15.28 -8.91 3.20
N GLN A 135 15.48 -7.93 2.31
CA GLN A 135 14.50 -6.87 2.04
C GLN A 135 13.83 -7.13 0.69
N LYS A 136 12.82 -7.98 0.68
CA LYS A 136 12.08 -8.35 -0.55
C LYS A 136 10.75 -7.60 -0.65
N THR A 137 10.79 -6.28 -0.53
CA THR A 137 9.61 -5.39 -0.50
C THR A 137 8.65 -5.67 -1.67
N LEU A 138 9.13 -5.62 -2.91
CA LEU A 138 8.31 -5.91 -4.08
C LEU A 138 7.80 -7.37 -4.10
N LYS A 139 8.59 -8.34 -3.63
CA LYS A 139 8.14 -9.75 -3.56
C LYS A 139 6.96 -9.87 -2.57
N ALA A 140 7.07 -9.24 -1.39
CA ALA A 140 6.04 -9.29 -0.37
C ALA A 140 4.73 -8.67 -0.87
N ILE A 141 4.79 -7.48 -1.49
CA ILE A 141 3.63 -6.82 -2.12
C ILE A 141 3.04 -7.70 -3.21
N THR A 142 3.89 -8.27 -4.09
CA THR A 142 3.42 -9.16 -5.17
C THR A 142 2.75 -10.41 -4.60
N SER A 143 3.27 -11.01 -3.52
CA SER A 143 2.64 -12.16 -2.86
C SER A 143 1.27 -11.80 -2.28
N ILE A 144 1.14 -10.66 -1.60
CA ILE A 144 -0.16 -10.19 -1.06
C ILE A 144 -1.22 -10.15 -2.16
N LEU A 145 -0.87 -9.57 -3.31
CA LEU A 145 -1.77 -9.44 -4.45
C LEU A 145 -2.05 -10.80 -5.11
N LYS A 146 -0.99 -11.58 -5.38
CA LYS A 146 -1.06 -12.89 -6.04
C LYS A 146 -1.92 -13.90 -5.27
N TYR A 147 -1.83 -13.89 -3.94
CA TYR A 147 -2.55 -14.83 -3.09
C TYR A 147 -3.84 -14.25 -2.51
N HIS A 148 -4.26 -13.06 -2.95
CA HIS A 148 -5.48 -12.38 -2.47
C HIS A 148 -5.54 -12.31 -0.94
N ALA A 149 -4.42 -11.91 -0.32
CA ALA A 149 -4.26 -11.90 1.13
C ALA A 149 -5.07 -10.79 1.83
N LEU A 150 -5.62 -9.83 1.08
CA LEU A 150 -6.55 -8.82 1.60
C LEU A 150 -8.00 -9.32 1.51
N SER A 151 -8.78 -9.02 2.54
CA SER A 151 -10.24 -9.11 2.51
C SER A 151 -10.84 -8.16 1.46
N PRO A 152 -12.09 -8.36 1.02
CA PRO A 152 -12.82 -7.32 0.30
C PRO A 152 -12.82 -6.01 1.08
N LEU A 153 -12.46 -4.90 0.41
CA LEU A 153 -12.21 -3.58 1.01
C LEU A 153 -11.06 -3.54 2.04
N GLY A 154 -10.22 -4.57 2.07
CA GLY A 154 -9.01 -4.56 2.88
C GLY A 154 -8.02 -3.51 2.39
N VAL A 155 -7.25 -2.96 3.32
CA VAL A 155 -6.29 -1.90 3.07
C VAL A 155 -4.88 -2.43 3.28
N MET A 156 -3.99 -2.14 2.33
CA MET A 156 -2.55 -2.26 2.55
C MET A 156 -1.97 -0.87 2.73
N ILE A 157 -1.29 -0.66 3.85
CA ILE A 157 -0.53 0.55 4.13
C ILE A 157 0.94 0.13 4.09
N THR A 158 1.74 0.78 3.27
CA THR A 158 3.16 0.46 3.15
C THR A 158 3.99 1.73 3.10
N ASN A 159 5.16 1.65 3.72
CA ASN A 159 6.21 2.65 3.59
C ASN A 159 7.42 2.01 2.88
N VAL A 160 8.13 2.80 2.08
CA VAL A 160 9.35 2.38 1.37
C VAL A 160 10.35 3.54 1.39
N SER A 161 11.64 3.20 1.49
CA SER A 161 12.70 4.22 1.56
C SER A 161 13.39 4.46 0.22
N LEU A 162 13.99 5.63 0.06
CA LEU A 162 14.97 5.91 -1.00
C LEU A 162 16.37 5.59 -0.45
N PRO A 163 17.17 4.71 -1.09
CA PRO A 163 18.54 4.47 -0.66
C PRO A 163 19.40 5.71 -0.93
N SER A 164 20.15 6.11 0.08
CA SER A 164 21.10 7.22 -0.03
C SER A 164 22.34 6.85 -0.86
N LYS A 165 23.01 7.85 -1.44
CA LYS A 165 24.26 7.64 -2.21
C LYS A 165 25.36 7.06 -1.32
N GLU A 166 25.39 7.44 -0.04
CA GLU A 166 26.36 7.02 0.97
C GLU A 166 26.20 5.54 1.34
N GLN A 167 24.95 5.05 1.41
CA GLN A 167 24.66 3.66 1.72
C GLN A 167 25.01 2.73 0.55
N ASN A 168 24.61 3.10 -0.68
CA ASN A 168 24.86 2.30 -1.87
C ASN A 168 24.73 3.12 -3.17
N ALA A 169 25.84 3.70 -3.63
CA ALA A 169 25.89 4.51 -4.85
C ALA A 169 25.37 3.78 -6.11
N ASN A 170 25.61 2.47 -6.23
CA ASN A 170 25.15 1.69 -7.38
C ASN A 170 23.64 1.47 -7.36
N GLU A 171 23.06 1.15 -6.20
CA GLU A 171 21.59 1.03 -6.07
C GLU A 171 20.90 2.39 -6.27
N HIS A 172 21.44 3.46 -5.68
CA HIS A 172 20.93 4.81 -5.87
C HIS A 172 20.91 5.18 -7.36
N LYS A 173 22.02 4.99 -8.08
CA LYS A 173 22.09 5.25 -9.54
C LYS A 173 21.08 4.42 -10.33
N ASN A 174 20.88 3.16 -9.98
CA ASN A 174 19.90 2.30 -10.65
C ASN A 174 18.46 2.79 -10.42
N ILE A 175 18.15 3.28 -9.22
CA ILE A 175 16.84 3.86 -8.92
C ILE A 175 16.64 5.16 -9.70
N VAL A 176 17.64 6.06 -9.74
CA VAL A 176 17.57 7.28 -10.56
C VAL A 176 17.28 6.92 -12.03
N ASN A 177 18.00 5.94 -12.60
CA ASN A 177 17.76 5.48 -13.97
C ASN A 177 16.33 4.95 -14.16
N LEU A 178 15.84 4.15 -13.20
CA LEU A 178 14.51 3.55 -13.26
C LEU A 178 13.42 4.61 -13.18
N VAL A 179 13.51 5.51 -12.20
CA VAL A 179 12.57 6.63 -11.99
C VAL A 179 12.55 7.53 -13.22
N ALA A 180 13.72 7.94 -13.71
CA ALA A 180 13.83 8.79 -14.89
C ALA A 180 13.19 8.12 -16.11
N SER A 181 13.52 6.85 -16.37
CA SER A 181 12.99 6.11 -17.52
C SER A 181 11.49 5.87 -17.44
N TYR A 182 10.96 5.62 -16.23
CA TYR A 182 9.55 5.40 -16.00
C TYR A 182 8.71 6.67 -16.18
N LEU A 183 9.21 7.80 -15.67
CA LEU A 183 8.51 9.08 -15.69
C LEU A 183 8.65 9.83 -17.01
N TYR A 184 9.73 9.61 -17.76
CA TYR A 184 9.98 10.32 -19.03
C TYR A 184 8.82 10.29 -20.03
N PRO A 185 8.18 9.13 -20.33
CA PRO A 185 7.08 9.08 -21.28
C PRO A 185 5.72 9.49 -20.69
N LYS A 186 5.63 9.82 -19.39
CA LYS A 186 4.34 10.20 -18.78
C LYS A 186 3.95 11.58 -19.27
N SER A 187 2.69 11.74 -19.71
CA SER A 187 2.17 13.00 -20.24
C SER A 187 2.03 14.10 -19.18
N THR A 188 1.82 13.70 -17.94
CA THR A 188 1.76 14.58 -16.77
C THR A 188 2.69 14.05 -15.69
N LEU A 189 3.04 14.91 -14.73
CA LEU A 189 3.78 14.60 -13.50
C LEU A 189 3.04 15.20 -12.31
N GLU A 190 3.40 14.81 -11.09
CA GLU A 190 2.85 15.44 -9.89
C GLU A 190 3.57 16.76 -9.62
N SER A 191 2.85 17.69 -9.00
CA SER A 191 3.38 18.99 -8.61
C SER A 191 3.05 19.29 -7.15
N ASN A 192 3.88 20.12 -6.51
CA ASN A 192 3.66 20.59 -5.14
C ASN A 192 2.62 21.74 -5.07
N ASN A 193 1.88 22.02 -6.15
CA ASN A 193 0.84 23.05 -6.14
C ASN A 193 -0.44 22.49 -5.49
N PRO A 194 -0.89 23.05 -4.35
CA PRO A 194 -2.06 22.55 -3.62
C PRO A 194 -3.39 22.75 -4.36
N GLU A 195 -3.47 23.69 -5.31
CA GLU A 195 -4.68 23.92 -6.13
C GLU A 195 -4.72 22.99 -7.35
N TRP A 196 -3.55 22.62 -7.87
CA TRP A 196 -3.40 21.81 -9.07
C TRP A 196 -2.14 20.94 -9.00
N ASN A 197 -2.26 19.75 -8.44
CA ASN A 197 -1.15 18.84 -8.14
C ASN A 197 -0.56 18.12 -9.37
N CYS A 198 -0.75 18.67 -10.57
CA CYS A 198 -0.28 18.09 -11.83
C CYS A 198 0.51 19.11 -12.65
N THR A 199 1.60 18.69 -13.27
CA THR A 199 2.34 19.47 -14.28
C THR A 199 2.50 18.66 -15.56
N ASP A 200 2.95 19.31 -16.63
CA ASP A 200 3.27 18.63 -17.88
C ASP A 200 4.47 17.69 -17.72
N GLY A 201 4.47 16.64 -18.53
CA GLY A 201 5.52 15.64 -18.57
C GLY A 201 6.81 16.10 -19.24
N ALA A 202 7.88 15.33 -19.06
CA ALA A 202 9.22 15.66 -19.55
C ALA A 202 9.25 16.00 -21.06
N ILE A 203 8.54 15.20 -21.87
CA ILE A 203 8.47 15.38 -23.33
C ILE A 203 7.73 16.66 -23.70
N SER A 204 6.64 16.98 -23.00
CA SER A 204 5.83 18.19 -23.24
C SER A 204 6.61 19.47 -22.95
N GLU A 205 7.45 19.43 -21.91
CA GLU A 205 8.38 20.50 -21.53
C GLU A 205 9.63 20.57 -22.43
N GLY A 206 9.76 19.65 -23.39
CA GLY A 206 10.86 19.64 -24.37
C GLY A 206 12.20 19.12 -23.83
N TYR A 207 12.22 18.43 -22.69
CA TYR A 207 13.45 17.83 -22.16
C TYR A 207 13.92 16.68 -23.07
N SER A 208 15.21 16.67 -23.41
CA SER A 208 15.85 15.44 -23.89
C SER A 208 15.99 14.42 -22.75
N LEU A 209 16.20 13.14 -23.09
CA LEU A 209 16.36 12.07 -22.10
C LEU A 209 17.53 12.35 -21.14
N ASP A 210 18.64 12.89 -21.63
CA ASP A 210 19.82 13.19 -20.81
C ASP A 210 19.59 14.38 -19.87
N GLU A 211 18.88 15.42 -20.32
CA GLU A 211 18.50 16.56 -19.48
C GLU A 211 17.50 16.14 -18.41
N TRP A 212 16.51 15.32 -18.79
CA TRP A 212 15.54 14.75 -17.87
C TRP A 212 16.22 13.89 -16.80
N HIS A 213 17.14 13.04 -17.21
CA HIS A 213 17.88 12.17 -16.29
C HIS A 213 18.66 12.99 -15.24
N LYS A 214 19.36 14.04 -15.66
CA LYS A 214 20.06 14.95 -14.74
C LYS A 214 19.10 15.66 -13.78
N LYS A 215 17.95 16.11 -14.28
CA LYS A 215 16.92 16.74 -13.44
C LYS A 215 16.42 15.77 -12.36
N VAL A 216 16.10 14.53 -12.76
CA VAL A 216 15.68 13.48 -11.82
C VAL A 216 16.78 13.13 -10.82
N GLU A 217 18.05 13.11 -11.23
CA GLU A 217 19.15 12.87 -10.29
C GLU A 217 19.27 13.97 -9.23
N CYS A 218 19.08 15.23 -9.62
CA CYS A 218 19.15 16.37 -8.71
C CYS A 218 17.97 16.43 -7.74
N GLU A 219 16.78 16.04 -8.19
CA GLU A 219 15.50 16.15 -7.47
C GLU A 219 14.90 14.76 -7.16
N ILE A 220 15.77 13.76 -6.93
CA ILE A 220 15.36 12.35 -6.84
C ILE A 220 14.37 12.06 -5.71
N GLU A 221 14.40 12.82 -4.61
CA GLU A 221 13.49 12.63 -3.48
C GLU A 221 12.03 12.87 -3.90
N ASP A 222 11.77 13.94 -4.67
CA ASP A 222 10.44 14.27 -5.18
C ASP A 222 10.01 13.26 -6.24
N PHE A 223 10.88 12.97 -7.22
CA PHE A 223 10.55 12.07 -8.32
C PHE A 223 10.40 10.62 -7.91
N TYR A 224 11.10 10.18 -6.86
CA TYR A 224 10.90 8.85 -6.29
C TYR A 224 9.52 8.72 -5.66
N GLY A 225 9.03 9.76 -4.95
CA GLY A 225 7.65 9.80 -4.46
C GLY A 225 6.64 9.58 -5.59
N GLN A 226 6.78 10.33 -6.69
CA GLN A 226 5.91 10.19 -7.87
C GLN A 226 5.99 8.81 -8.54
N TYR A 227 7.18 8.21 -8.54
CA TYR A 227 7.38 6.85 -9.06
C TYR A 227 6.63 5.80 -8.23
N ILE A 228 6.50 6.00 -6.93
CA ILE A 228 5.78 5.07 -6.05
C ILE A 228 4.26 5.23 -6.17
N THR A 229 3.77 6.45 -6.42
CA THR A 229 2.32 6.75 -6.47
C THR A 229 1.65 6.52 -7.83
N ARG A 230 2.41 6.43 -8.93
CA ARG A 230 1.89 6.40 -10.32
C ARG A 230 2.22 5.13 -11.09
#